data_AF-A0A1L3ZAK4-F1
#
_entry.id   AF-A0A1L3ZAK4-F1
#
_cell.length_a   1.000
_cell.length_b   1.000
_cell.length_c   1.000
_cell.angle_alpha   90.00
_cell.angle_beta   90.00
_cell.angle_gamma   90.00
#
_symmetry.space_group_name_H-M   'P 1'
#
loop_
_entity.id
_entity.type
_entity.pdbx_description
1 polymer ?
#
loop_
_entity_poly.entity_id
_entity_poly.type
_entity_poly.pdbx_seq_one_letter_code
_entity_poly.pdbx_strand_id
1 'polypeptide(L)'
;MPRNPSTGVYSKPAGTTPSVGQLIDPVPWNALTTDLGNEITNSLPRDGSAPMVAPLKAASGTASAPGIGFASIPQTGLYLKGGGLLGFTQNGVDVTFDHAMVYAAKSGDYTAVAADDNAVHRFTAAATVTLTAAATLGASWHYVVIADGGDVTIDPNGSETIDGATTLVVPNGYSAVIICSGSAFFTNKVVARLQQKADSSAVGSFIDGLTLSNNVANPNTHIDFAAGSARSGSSFVSSASTMTKRLNGTWAVGTGNGALDAGTIGANATYFAYALRKDSDLSFDVVFSTSATIGGVTTTLLTGYTIVKQIGVVMTDGSSVIRQFVMYPRDGYVYVTPIKEVTGAISTTSVLLAITVPNGVKVKANLRFMFTSAATTASALLSDPAQGVLVAGGNDSGGNVGTIQVASGFAVGADEIWTNTSRQIRQVSGASGTIFVWTDGFHFPCGRIA
;
A
#
# COMPACT_ATOMS: atom_id res chain seq x y z
N MET A 1 58.28 -61.97 2.59
CA MET A 1 57.56 -61.72 3.85
C MET A 1 56.28 -62.54 3.82
N PRO A 2 55.90 -63.28 4.87
CA PRO A 2 54.90 -64.35 4.77
C PRO A 2 53.46 -63.89 4.94
N ARG A 3 53.24 -62.57 5.05
CA ARG A 3 51.92 -61.99 4.96
C ARG A 3 51.62 -61.69 3.50
N ASN A 4 50.61 -62.35 2.97
CA ASN A 4 50.15 -62.06 1.62
C ASN A 4 49.58 -60.63 1.60
N PRO A 5 50.17 -59.70 0.83
CA PRO A 5 49.75 -58.29 0.83
C PRO A 5 48.33 -58.08 0.31
N SER A 6 47.74 -59.06 -0.37
CA SER A 6 46.37 -59.02 -0.89
C SER A 6 45.31 -59.64 0.03
N THR A 7 45.69 -60.53 0.96
CA THR A 7 44.74 -61.21 1.86
C THR A 7 44.96 -60.90 3.33
N GLY A 8 46.11 -60.30 3.69
CA GLY A 8 46.49 -60.03 5.07
C GLY A 8 46.71 -61.29 5.92
N VAL A 9 46.65 -62.48 5.31
CA VAL A 9 46.86 -63.77 5.97
C VAL A 9 48.35 -64.02 6.12
N TYR A 10 48.78 -64.23 7.36
CA TYR A 10 50.12 -64.71 7.67
C TYR A 10 50.22 -66.21 7.37
N SER A 11 51.31 -66.62 6.73
CA SER A 11 51.60 -68.03 6.42
C SER A 11 52.95 -68.44 6.99
N LYS A 12 53.06 -69.65 7.53
CA LYS A 12 54.29 -70.12 8.15
C LYS A 12 55.41 -70.28 7.09
N PRO A 13 56.63 -69.74 7.30
CA PRO A 13 57.78 -69.96 6.41
C PRO A 13 58.12 -71.44 6.24
N ALA A 14 58.40 -71.87 5.01
CA ALA A 14 58.79 -73.25 4.71
C ALA A 14 60.06 -73.66 5.46
N GLY A 15 60.13 -74.93 5.93
CA GLY A 15 61.29 -75.45 6.68
C GLY A 15 61.33 -75.10 8.17
N THR A 16 60.34 -74.37 8.70
CA THR A 16 60.27 -73.99 10.13
C THR A 16 59.37 -74.92 10.96
N THR A 17 58.98 -76.08 10.42
CA THR A 17 58.15 -77.06 11.13
C THR A 17 59.02 -78.06 11.87
N PRO A 18 59.00 -78.07 13.22
CA PRO A 18 59.70 -79.07 13.99
C PRO A 18 59.15 -80.47 13.70
N SER A 19 60.04 -81.43 13.51
CA SER A 19 59.69 -82.85 13.43
C SER A 19 59.86 -83.49 14.80
N VAL A 20 58.97 -84.41 15.16
CA VAL A 20 59.02 -85.12 16.45
C VAL A 20 60.35 -85.87 16.57
N GLY A 21 61.05 -85.67 17.69
CA GLY A 21 62.31 -86.36 18.00
C GLY A 21 63.57 -85.80 17.32
N GLN A 22 63.50 -84.64 16.64
CA GLN A 22 64.65 -83.96 16.04
C GLN A 22 65.02 -82.69 16.82
N LEU A 23 66.33 -82.38 16.89
CA LEU A 23 66.80 -81.12 17.47
C LEU A 23 66.39 -79.96 16.55
N ILE A 24 65.79 -78.90 17.12
CA ILE A 24 65.35 -77.73 16.35
C ILE A 24 66.59 -76.93 15.93
N ASP A 25 66.72 -76.63 14.64
CA ASP A 25 67.72 -75.69 14.16
C ASP A 25 67.36 -74.28 14.66
N PRO A 26 68.21 -73.65 15.49
CA PRO A 26 67.93 -72.33 16.05
C PRO A 26 67.85 -71.23 14.98
N VAL A 27 68.47 -71.40 13.81
CA VAL A 27 68.50 -70.38 12.75
C VAL A 27 67.10 -70.12 12.16
N PRO A 28 66.41 -71.11 11.55
CA PRO A 28 65.06 -70.91 11.01
C PRO A 28 64.02 -70.62 12.09
N TRP A 29 64.23 -71.10 13.33
CA TRP A 29 63.34 -70.83 14.45
C TRP A 29 63.40 -69.38 14.95
N ASN A 30 64.61 -68.82 15.11
CA ASN A 30 64.78 -67.43 15.52
C ASN A 30 64.32 -66.44 14.44
N ALA A 31 64.46 -66.82 13.17
CA ALA A 31 63.91 -66.05 12.05
C ALA A 31 62.38 -65.99 12.12
N LEU A 32 61.72 -67.11 12.41
CA LEU A 32 60.27 -67.19 12.59
C LEU A 32 59.77 -66.32 13.75
N THR A 33 60.40 -66.39 14.92
CA THR A 33 59.97 -65.62 16.11
C THR A 33 60.19 -64.11 15.94
N THR A 34 61.28 -63.72 15.27
CA THR A 34 61.53 -62.31 14.93
C THR A 34 60.48 -61.77 13.95
N ASP A 35 60.13 -62.55 12.93
CA ASP A 35 59.12 -62.18 11.94
C ASP A 35 57.72 -62.02 12.56
N LEU A 36 57.32 -62.94 13.45
CA LEU A 36 56.07 -62.83 14.22
C LEU A 36 56.04 -61.59 15.11
N GLY A 37 57.16 -61.26 15.78
CA GLY A 37 57.29 -60.04 16.58
C GLY A 37 57.10 -58.78 15.74
N ASN A 38 57.70 -58.73 14.54
CA ASN A 38 57.53 -57.63 13.60
C ASN A 38 56.09 -57.53 13.10
N GLU A 39 55.44 -58.65 12.77
CA GLU A 39 54.05 -58.62 12.31
C GLU A 39 53.09 -58.12 13.39
N ILE A 40 53.25 -58.59 14.63
CA ILE A 40 52.42 -58.12 15.77
C ILE A 40 52.67 -56.63 16.04
N THR A 41 53.94 -56.21 16.04
CA THR A 41 54.33 -54.81 16.28
C THR A 41 53.80 -53.86 15.19
N ASN A 42 53.74 -54.32 13.95
CA ASN A 42 53.24 -53.54 12.81
C ASN A 42 51.73 -53.73 12.57
N SER A 43 51.03 -54.50 13.40
CA SER A 43 49.58 -54.67 13.33
C SER A 43 48.86 -53.53 14.08
N LEU A 44 47.67 -53.15 13.61
CA LEU A 44 46.85 -52.15 14.29
C LEU A 44 46.06 -52.82 15.43
N PRO A 45 46.30 -52.46 16.70
CA PRO A 45 45.63 -53.08 17.82
C PRO A 45 44.19 -52.55 17.97
N ARG A 46 43.24 -53.44 18.29
CA ARG A 46 41.80 -53.11 18.35
C ARG A 46 41.42 -52.22 19.53
N ASP A 47 42.27 -52.16 20.55
CA ASP A 47 42.10 -51.30 21.72
C ASP A 47 42.63 -49.87 21.50
N GLY A 48 43.19 -49.59 20.31
CA GLY A 48 43.74 -48.28 19.97
C GLY A 48 45.08 -47.96 20.62
N SER A 49 45.78 -48.96 21.21
CA SER A 49 47.06 -48.76 21.90
C SER A 49 48.22 -48.30 20.99
N ALA A 50 48.10 -48.44 19.66
CA ALA A 50 49.07 -47.93 18.69
C ALA A 50 48.37 -47.21 17.52
N PRO A 51 48.93 -46.07 17.02
CA PRO A 51 48.35 -45.31 15.92
C PRO A 51 48.67 -45.91 14.54
N MET A 52 47.89 -45.56 13.51
CA MET A 52 48.27 -45.80 12.12
C MET A 52 49.46 -44.89 11.75
N VAL A 53 50.53 -45.47 11.19
CA VAL A 53 51.72 -44.73 10.73
C VAL A 53 51.61 -44.24 9.27
N ALA A 54 50.51 -44.57 8.59
CA ALA A 54 50.19 -44.14 7.22
C ALA A 54 48.69 -43.86 7.08
N PRO A 55 48.23 -43.04 6.11
CA PRO A 55 46.81 -42.76 5.91
C PRO A 55 45.98 -44.02 5.63
N LEU A 56 44.76 -44.06 6.17
CA LEU A 56 43.78 -45.10 5.86
C LEU A 56 43.31 -44.99 4.40
N LYS A 57 43.47 -46.05 3.61
CA LYS A 57 42.96 -46.15 2.24
C LYS A 57 41.72 -47.05 2.23
N ALA A 58 40.55 -46.45 2.09
CA ALA A 58 39.29 -47.16 1.92
C ALA A 58 39.01 -47.47 0.45
N ALA A 59 38.20 -48.51 0.18
CA ALA A 59 37.63 -48.71 -1.15
C ALA A 59 36.69 -47.54 -1.50
N SER A 60 36.52 -47.22 -2.79
CA SER A 60 35.64 -46.11 -3.19
C SER A 60 34.19 -46.29 -2.71
N GLY A 61 33.68 -47.52 -2.74
CA GLY A 61 32.31 -47.83 -2.34
C GLY A 61 31.25 -47.14 -3.20
N THR A 62 29.99 -47.28 -2.78
CA THR A 62 28.81 -46.60 -3.33
C THR A 62 27.91 -46.13 -2.19
N ALA A 63 26.87 -45.34 -2.48
CA ALA A 63 25.88 -44.98 -1.47
C ALA A 63 25.24 -46.20 -0.80
N SER A 64 25.02 -47.30 -1.54
CA SER A 64 24.46 -48.55 -1.01
C SER A 64 25.49 -49.48 -0.34
N ALA A 65 26.78 -49.20 -0.50
CA ALA A 65 27.89 -50.00 0.04
C ALA A 65 29.12 -49.08 0.28
N PRO A 66 29.10 -48.24 1.33
CA PRO A 66 30.17 -47.29 1.60
C PRO A 66 31.51 -47.98 1.85
N GLY A 67 32.60 -47.31 1.46
CA GLY A 67 33.97 -47.80 1.67
C GLY A 67 34.37 -47.87 3.15
N ILE A 68 33.78 -46.99 3.97
CA ILE A 68 33.84 -47.03 5.43
C ILE A 68 32.39 -47.10 5.92
N GLY A 69 31.97 -48.25 6.46
CA GLY A 69 30.59 -48.48 6.90
C GLY A 69 30.49 -49.05 8.31
N PHE A 70 29.28 -49.02 8.88
CA PHE A 70 29.00 -49.59 10.19
C PHE A 70 28.50 -51.03 10.07
N ALA A 71 28.99 -51.94 10.93
CA ALA A 71 28.63 -53.36 10.86
C ALA A 71 27.12 -53.61 11.06
N SER A 72 26.47 -52.86 11.96
CA SER A 72 25.04 -52.97 12.23
C SER A 72 24.15 -52.32 11.16
N ILE A 73 24.70 -51.38 10.39
CA ILE A 73 23.99 -50.64 9.34
C ILE A 73 24.94 -50.48 8.15
N PRO A 74 25.14 -51.54 7.34
CA PRO A 74 26.18 -51.58 6.31
C PRO A 74 26.04 -50.49 5.23
N GLN A 75 24.85 -49.91 5.09
CA GLN A 75 24.54 -48.86 4.11
C GLN A 75 24.73 -47.44 4.65
N THR A 76 25.25 -47.27 5.87
CA THR A 76 25.56 -45.96 6.46
C THR A 76 27.07 -45.79 6.55
N GLY A 77 27.62 -44.66 6.11
CA GLY A 77 29.07 -44.48 6.07
C GLY A 77 29.60 -43.41 5.11
N LEU A 78 30.88 -43.55 4.77
CA LEU A 78 31.61 -42.68 3.84
C LEU A 78 31.93 -43.43 2.55
N TYR A 79 31.76 -42.75 1.41
CA TYR A 79 32.09 -43.30 0.09
C TYR A 79 32.62 -42.20 -0.83
N LEU A 80 33.25 -42.58 -1.94
CA LEU A 80 33.71 -41.64 -2.97
C LEU A 80 32.60 -41.48 -4.03
N LYS A 81 32.00 -40.29 -4.09
CA LYS A 81 30.88 -39.99 -5.00
C LYS A 81 31.29 -39.88 -6.47
N GLY A 82 32.59 -39.91 -6.74
CA GLY A 82 33.21 -39.64 -8.04
C GLY A 82 33.80 -38.22 -8.09
N GLY A 83 34.69 -37.96 -9.05
CA GLY A 83 35.28 -36.63 -9.25
C GLY A 83 36.12 -36.07 -8.09
N GLY A 84 36.53 -36.93 -7.13
CA GLY A 84 37.25 -36.51 -5.92
C GLY A 84 36.34 -36.01 -4.78
N LEU A 85 35.02 -36.09 -4.91
CA LEU A 85 34.06 -35.66 -3.89
C LEU A 85 33.79 -36.76 -2.85
N LEU A 86 33.79 -36.37 -1.58
CA LEU A 86 33.40 -37.23 -0.47
C LEU A 86 31.87 -37.29 -0.37
N GLY A 87 31.31 -38.49 -0.30
CA GLY A 87 29.90 -38.75 -0.07
C GLY A 87 29.66 -39.32 1.33
N PHE A 88 28.56 -38.90 1.93
CA PHE A 88 28.03 -39.47 3.16
C PHE A 88 26.73 -40.16 2.80
N THR A 89 26.53 -41.38 3.30
CA THR A 89 25.30 -42.15 3.07
C THR A 89 24.70 -42.55 4.40
N GLN A 90 23.37 -42.50 4.48
CA GLN A 90 22.59 -43.02 5.60
C GLN A 90 21.52 -43.95 5.04
N ASN A 91 21.56 -45.22 5.44
CA ASN A 91 20.66 -46.26 4.93
C ASN A 91 20.58 -46.32 3.40
N GLY A 92 21.71 -46.11 2.72
CA GLY A 92 21.78 -46.22 1.26
C GLY A 92 21.40 -44.93 0.51
N VAL A 93 21.09 -43.85 1.24
CA VAL A 93 20.68 -42.56 0.67
C VAL A 93 21.76 -41.51 0.92
N ASP A 94 22.06 -40.71 -0.10
CA ASP A 94 23.00 -39.60 0.02
C ASP A 94 22.54 -38.57 1.04
N VAL A 95 23.47 -38.14 1.89
CA VAL A 95 23.33 -36.97 2.73
C VAL A 95 23.98 -35.79 2.02
N THR A 96 23.19 -34.75 1.77
CA THR A 96 23.65 -33.49 1.19
C THR A 96 23.76 -32.42 2.27
N PHE A 97 24.77 -31.58 2.17
CA PHE A 97 24.93 -30.40 3.01
C PHE A 97 24.68 -29.17 2.18
N ASP A 98 24.20 -28.13 2.85
CA ASP A 98 24.09 -26.82 2.25
C ASP A 98 25.49 -26.21 2.01
N HIS A 99 25.60 -25.33 1.02
CA HIS A 99 26.82 -24.57 0.80
C HIS A 99 27.11 -23.63 1.99
N ALA A 100 28.38 -23.25 2.17
CA ALA A 100 28.74 -22.32 3.22
C ALA A 100 28.08 -20.96 2.95
N MET A 101 27.44 -20.37 3.97
CA MET A 101 26.89 -19.03 3.86
C MET A 101 28.02 -18.00 3.69
N VAL A 102 28.05 -17.29 2.57
CA VAL A 102 29.05 -16.25 2.26
C VAL A 102 28.40 -14.88 2.29
N TYR A 103 29.01 -13.93 3.01
CA TYR A 103 28.57 -12.53 3.02
C TYR A 103 29.40 -11.67 2.06
N ALA A 104 28.74 -10.80 1.30
CA ALA A 104 29.42 -9.74 0.55
C ALA A 104 28.61 -8.44 0.48
N ALA A 105 29.31 -7.30 0.49
CA ALA A 105 28.73 -6.01 0.15
C ALA A 105 28.84 -5.75 -1.36
N LYS A 106 27.79 -5.19 -1.94
CA LYS A 106 27.71 -4.78 -3.35
C LYS A 106 27.33 -3.30 -3.41
N SER A 107 27.90 -2.56 -4.35
CA SER A 107 27.64 -1.11 -4.52
C SER A 107 27.00 -0.77 -5.87
N GLY A 108 26.50 -1.78 -6.58
CA GLY A 108 25.89 -1.66 -7.90
C GLY A 108 25.35 -3.01 -8.35
N ASP A 109 25.01 -3.09 -9.63
CA ASP A 109 24.38 -4.27 -10.23
C ASP A 109 25.22 -5.54 -10.06
N TYR A 110 24.54 -6.68 -9.98
CA TYR A 110 25.17 -7.98 -9.78
C TYR A 110 24.42 -9.09 -10.51
N THR A 111 25.16 -10.02 -11.13
CA THR A 111 24.57 -11.24 -11.68
C THR A 111 24.78 -12.37 -10.68
N ALA A 112 23.70 -12.88 -10.09
CA ALA A 112 23.76 -14.01 -9.18
C ALA A 112 23.98 -15.31 -9.96
N VAL A 113 24.96 -16.11 -9.51
CA VAL A 113 25.42 -17.34 -10.16
C VAL A 113 25.30 -18.54 -9.22
N ALA A 114 25.56 -19.75 -9.73
CA ALA A 114 25.45 -20.98 -8.95
C ALA A 114 26.38 -21.00 -7.71
N ALA A 115 27.52 -20.29 -7.76
CA ALA A 115 28.43 -20.17 -6.63
C ALA A 115 27.90 -19.29 -5.48
N ASP A 116 26.84 -18.52 -5.73
CA ASP A 116 26.17 -17.69 -4.72
C ASP A 116 25.09 -18.47 -3.95
N ASP A 117 25.05 -19.80 -4.07
CA ASP A 117 24.13 -20.62 -3.28
C ASP A 117 24.41 -20.43 -1.79
N ASN A 118 23.36 -20.16 -1.03
CA ASN A 118 23.40 -19.74 0.37
C ASN A 118 24.13 -18.41 0.65
N ALA A 119 24.40 -17.59 -0.37
CA ALA A 119 25.05 -16.29 -0.15
C ALA A 119 24.09 -15.22 0.40
N VAL A 120 24.65 -14.29 1.17
CA VAL A 120 23.99 -13.09 1.67
C VAL A 120 24.69 -11.86 1.11
N HIS A 121 24.05 -11.19 0.15
CA HIS A 121 24.57 -9.95 -0.43
C HIS A 121 23.82 -8.72 0.09
N ARG A 122 24.58 -7.76 0.63
CA ARG A 122 24.08 -6.46 1.06
C ARG A 122 24.42 -5.39 0.02
N PHE A 123 23.40 -4.77 -0.55
CA PHE A 123 23.53 -3.71 -1.53
C PHE A 123 23.50 -2.36 -0.84
N THR A 124 24.55 -1.57 -1.04
CA THR A 124 24.78 -0.27 -0.40
C THR A 124 24.39 0.93 -1.27
N ALA A 125 23.75 0.65 -2.40
CA ALA A 125 23.19 1.60 -3.35
C ALA A 125 22.03 0.94 -4.09
N ALA A 126 21.26 1.72 -4.85
CA ALA A 126 20.27 1.16 -5.77
C ALA A 126 20.98 0.26 -6.81
N ALA A 127 20.41 -0.92 -7.07
CA ALA A 127 21.04 -1.93 -7.91
C ALA A 127 20.01 -2.88 -8.53
N THR A 128 20.44 -3.55 -9.59
CA THR A 128 19.73 -4.67 -10.20
C THR A 128 20.51 -5.95 -9.94
N VAL A 129 19.83 -6.95 -9.37
CA VAL A 129 20.32 -8.32 -9.26
C VAL A 129 19.69 -9.13 -10.37
N THR A 130 20.46 -9.41 -11.41
CA THR A 130 20.05 -10.36 -12.45
C THR A 130 20.27 -11.77 -11.93
N LEU A 131 19.24 -12.61 -11.93
CA LEU A 131 19.40 -14.03 -11.59
C LEU A 131 19.78 -14.79 -12.85
N THR A 132 20.84 -15.61 -12.77
CA THR A 132 21.16 -16.58 -13.82
C THR A 132 19.97 -17.55 -13.99
N ALA A 133 19.77 -18.10 -15.20
CA ALA A 133 18.63 -18.96 -15.52
C ALA A 133 18.37 -20.03 -14.43
N ALA A 134 17.11 -20.21 -14.05
CA ALA A 134 16.70 -21.10 -12.98
C ALA A 134 17.17 -22.55 -13.21
N ALA A 135 17.17 -23.00 -14.47
CA ALA A 135 17.67 -24.31 -14.87
C ALA A 135 19.19 -24.48 -14.64
N THR A 136 19.96 -23.39 -14.68
CA THR A 136 21.40 -23.39 -14.41
C THR A 136 21.70 -23.31 -12.91
N LEU A 137 20.95 -22.50 -12.17
CA LEU A 137 21.08 -22.41 -10.71
C LEU A 137 20.63 -23.71 -10.02
N GLY A 138 19.63 -24.39 -10.59
CA GLY A 138 19.13 -25.65 -10.09
C GLY A 138 18.10 -25.49 -8.96
N ALA A 139 17.35 -26.57 -8.72
CA ALA A 139 16.39 -26.61 -7.62
C ALA A 139 17.12 -26.48 -6.28
N SER A 140 16.48 -25.80 -5.32
CA SER A 140 17.00 -25.53 -3.97
C SER A 140 18.13 -24.50 -3.86
N TRP A 141 18.62 -23.96 -4.99
CA TRP A 141 19.48 -22.78 -4.94
C TRP A 141 18.76 -21.65 -4.21
N HIS A 142 19.41 -21.02 -3.25
CA HIS A 142 18.80 -19.95 -2.49
C HIS A 142 19.80 -18.85 -2.16
N TYR A 143 19.28 -17.63 -2.00
CA TYR A 143 20.11 -16.43 -1.97
C TYR A 143 19.39 -15.32 -1.24
N VAL A 144 20.13 -14.55 -0.45
CA VAL A 144 19.58 -13.43 0.33
C VAL A 144 20.09 -12.10 -0.23
N VAL A 145 19.14 -11.22 -0.50
CA VAL A 145 19.39 -9.83 -0.88
C VAL A 145 18.95 -8.91 0.25
N ILE A 146 19.85 -8.04 0.70
CA ILE A 146 19.57 -6.96 1.65
C ILE A 146 19.75 -5.64 0.91
N ALA A 147 18.68 -4.83 0.85
CA ALA A 147 18.70 -3.49 0.27
C ALA A 147 19.00 -2.46 1.38
N ASP A 148 20.17 -1.85 1.36
CA ASP A 148 20.66 -0.98 2.46
C ASP A 148 21.51 0.19 1.94
N GLY A 149 20.88 0.99 1.08
CA GLY A 149 21.46 2.16 0.42
C GLY A 149 20.69 2.58 -0.84
N GLY A 150 19.71 1.79 -1.26
CA GLY A 150 18.75 2.08 -2.33
C GLY A 150 17.89 0.86 -2.61
N ASP A 151 16.86 1.03 -3.45
CA ASP A 151 16.01 -0.08 -3.87
C ASP A 151 16.80 -1.08 -4.71
N VAL A 152 16.59 -2.37 -4.48
CA VAL A 152 17.24 -3.43 -5.24
C VAL A 152 16.20 -4.17 -6.08
N THR A 153 16.36 -4.17 -7.40
CA THR A 153 15.49 -4.89 -8.32
C THR A 153 16.04 -6.30 -8.56
N ILE A 154 15.26 -7.32 -8.26
CA ILE A 154 15.55 -8.71 -8.61
C ILE A 154 14.95 -8.99 -9.99
N ASP A 155 15.79 -9.41 -10.93
CA ASP A 155 15.47 -9.59 -12.34
C ASP A 155 15.84 -11.01 -12.81
N PRO A 156 14.90 -11.97 -12.76
CA PRO A 156 15.06 -13.29 -13.39
C PRO A 156 15.43 -13.22 -14.87
N ASN A 157 16.20 -14.20 -15.35
CA ASN A 157 16.68 -14.18 -16.73
C ASN A 157 15.57 -14.41 -17.76
N GLY A 158 15.42 -13.47 -18.70
CA GLY A 158 14.51 -13.60 -19.83
C GLY A 158 13.04 -13.55 -19.43
N SER A 159 12.29 -14.64 -19.67
CA SER A 159 10.86 -14.74 -19.34
C SER A 159 10.58 -15.52 -18.04
N GLU A 160 11.62 -15.83 -17.27
CA GLU A 160 11.46 -16.44 -15.96
C GLU A 160 10.74 -15.50 -15.00
N THR A 161 10.13 -16.06 -13.96
CA THR A 161 9.36 -15.26 -12.99
C THR A 161 9.90 -15.44 -11.59
N ILE A 162 9.79 -14.37 -10.81
CA ILE A 162 9.93 -14.37 -9.36
C ILE A 162 8.55 -14.08 -8.77
N ASP A 163 8.04 -15.00 -7.97
CA ASP A 163 6.72 -14.90 -7.37
C ASP A 163 5.55 -14.72 -8.37
N GLY A 164 5.76 -15.08 -9.65
CA GLY A 164 4.79 -14.90 -10.74
C GLY A 164 4.92 -13.57 -11.49
N ALA A 165 5.85 -12.69 -11.09
CA ALA A 165 6.18 -11.45 -11.79
C ALA A 165 7.54 -11.56 -12.52
N THR A 166 7.78 -10.73 -13.54
CA THR A 166 9.07 -10.70 -14.25
C THR A 166 10.18 -10.03 -13.46
N THR A 167 9.86 -9.23 -12.43
CA THR A 167 10.81 -8.63 -11.49
C THR A 167 10.20 -8.52 -10.10
N LEU A 168 11.04 -8.38 -9.07
CA LEU A 168 10.64 -8.05 -7.71
C LEU A 168 11.54 -6.93 -7.18
N VAL A 169 10.97 -5.83 -6.71
CA VAL A 169 11.74 -4.79 -6.02
C VAL A 169 11.82 -5.12 -4.54
N VAL A 170 13.02 -5.09 -3.96
CA VAL A 170 13.28 -5.09 -2.52
C VAL A 170 13.54 -3.64 -2.12
N PRO A 171 12.58 -2.97 -1.43
CA PRO A 171 12.76 -1.57 -1.07
C PRO A 171 13.92 -1.38 -0.11
N ASN A 172 14.54 -0.20 -0.13
CA ASN A 172 15.59 0.16 0.81
C ASN A 172 15.15 -0.05 2.28
N GLY A 173 16.00 -0.68 3.09
CA GLY A 173 15.72 -1.06 4.47
C GLY A 173 15.08 -2.45 4.64
N TYR A 174 14.86 -3.19 3.57
CA TYR A 174 14.28 -4.54 3.58
C TYR A 174 15.23 -5.61 3.02
N SER A 175 14.83 -6.87 3.16
CA SER A 175 15.53 -8.02 2.61
C SER A 175 14.57 -9.03 2.01
N ALA A 176 15.03 -9.79 1.02
CA ALA A 176 14.32 -10.94 0.46
C ALA A 176 15.21 -12.18 0.45
N VAL A 177 14.62 -13.32 0.82
CA VAL A 177 15.18 -14.65 0.57
C VAL A 177 14.59 -15.13 -0.74
N ILE A 178 15.42 -15.48 -1.70
CA ILE A 178 15.06 -16.02 -3.01
C ILE A 178 15.37 -17.52 -3.00
N ILE A 179 14.45 -18.33 -3.53
CA ILE A 179 14.57 -19.78 -3.67
C ILE A 179 14.24 -20.17 -5.10
N CYS A 180 15.09 -20.97 -5.73
CA CYS A 180 14.92 -21.50 -7.07
C CYS A 180 14.22 -22.87 -7.05
N SER A 181 13.22 -23.07 -7.90
CA SER A 181 12.60 -24.39 -8.14
C SER A 181 13.28 -25.20 -9.25
N GLY A 182 14.31 -24.64 -9.90
CA GLY A 182 14.88 -25.14 -11.15
C GLY A 182 14.14 -24.66 -12.41
N SER A 183 13.07 -23.87 -12.26
CA SER A 183 12.28 -23.31 -13.37
C SER A 183 11.74 -21.90 -13.12
N ALA A 184 11.57 -21.51 -11.85
CA ALA A 184 11.14 -20.20 -11.43
C ALA A 184 11.72 -19.87 -10.06
N PHE A 185 11.54 -18.61 -9.65
CA PHE A 185 12.02 -18.10 -8.37
C PHE A 185 10.84 -17.76 -7.45
N PHE A 186 11.05 -17.95 -6.16
CA PHE A 186 10.07 -17.67 -5.13
C PHE A 186 10.72 -16.94 -3.97
N THR A 187 9.95 -16.11 -3.28
CA THR A 187 10.36 -15.56 -1.98
C THR A 187 9.47 -16.06 -0.85
N ASN A 188 9.82 -15.69 0.38
CA ASN A 188 8.93 -15.83 1.54
C ASN A 188 7.66 -14.94 1.48
N LYS A 189 7.44 -14.21 0.36
CA LYS A 189 6.31 -13.33 0.06
C LYS A 189 6.14 -12.11 0.97
N VAL A 190 7.05 -11.87 1.92
CA VAL A 190 6.92 -10.74 2.87
C VAL A 190 7.01 -9.40 2.14
N VAL A 191 8.00 -9.25 1.24
CA VAL A 191 8.20 -8.03 0.44
C VAL A 191 7.05 -7.82 -0.55
N ALA A 192 6.63 -8.89 -1.26
CA ALA A 192 5.50 -8.84 -2.19
C ALA A 192 4.18 -8.43 -1.51
N ARG A 193 3.92 -8.92 -0.28
CA ARG A 193 2.73 -8.56 0.51
C ARG A 193 2.75 -7.11 1.00
N LEU A 194 3.92 -6.55 1.31
CA LEU A 194 4.06 -5.14 1.68
C LEU A 194 3.75 -4.22 0.50
N GLN A 195 4.25 -4.55 -0.69
CA GLN A 195 3.91 -3.83 -1.92
C GLN A 195 2.42 -3.89 -2.23
N GLN A 196 1.77 -5.05 -2.03
CA GLN A 196 0.33 -5.21 -2.25
C GLN A 196 -0.53 -4.48 -1.19
N LYS A 197 -0.07 -4.34 0.06
CA LYS A 197 -0.76 -3.54 1.10
C LYS A 197 -0.64 -2.02 0.87
N ALA A 198 0.33 -1.59 0.08
CA ALA A 198 0.44 -0.19 -0.35
C ALA A 198 -0.64 0.21 -1.37
N ASP A 199 -1.45 -0.74 -1.85
CA ASP A 199 -2.60 -0.49 -2.71
C ASP A 199 -3.78 0.10 -1.91
N SER A 200 -3.52 1.28 -1.33
CA SER A 200 -4.44 2.24 -0.73
C SER A 200 -5.50 2.73 -1.74
N SER A 201 -5.67 2.08 -2.89
CA SER A 201 -6.70 2.38 -3.89
C SER A 201 -8.00 1.61 -3.64
N ALA A 202 -7.95 0.47 -2.92
CA ALA A 202 -9.11 -0.41 -2.71
C ALA A 202 -10.18 0.14 -1.74
N VAL A 203 -9.83 1.11 -0.90
CA VAL A 203 -10.79 1.82 -0.05
C VAL A 203 -11.22 3.09 -0.79
N GLY A 204 -12.50 3.15 -1.17
CA GLY A 204 -13.09 4.29 -1.87
C GLY A 204 -12.96 5.62 -1.11
N SER A 205 -13.24 6.72 -1.81
CA SER A 205 -13.17 8.06 -1.20
C SER A 205 -14.34 8.28 -0.24
N PHE A 206 -14.08 8.88 0.93
CA PHE A 206 -15.11 9.13 1.94
C PHE A 206 -14.81 10.38 2.77
N ILE A 207 -15.85 10.87 3.44
CA ILE A 207 -15.74 11.76 4.61
C ILE A 207 -16.60 11.15 5.71
N ASP A 208 -16.00 10.99 6.89
CA ASP A 208 -16.67 10.58 8.12
C ASP A 208 -16.44 11.65 9.19
N GLY A 209 -17.52 12.19 9.75
CA GLY A 209 -17.45 13.38 10.60
C GLY A 209 -16.98 14.61 9.85
N LEU A 210 -16.03 15.36 10.44
CA LEU A 210 -15.54 16.64 9.92
C LEU A 210 -16.67 17.62 9.58
N THR A 211 -17.78 17.56 10.30
CA THR A 211 -18.94 18.45 10.10
C THR A 211 -18.54 19.88 10.42
N LEU A 212 -18.97 20.82 9.57
CA LEU A 212 -18.71 22.24 9.75
C LEU A 212 -19.82 22.87 10.59
N SER A 213 -19.45 23.80 11.47
CA SER A 213 -20.41 24.64 12.19
C SER A 213 -19.85 26.04 12.44
N ASN A 214 -20.72 27.04 12.55
CA ASN A 214 -20.33 28.34 13.06
C ASN A 214 -19.77 28.18 14.48
N ASN A 215 -18.66 28.86 14.79
CA ASN A 215 -18.08 28.83 16.13
C ASN A 215 -19.00 29.48 17.16
N VAL A 216 -19.08 28.91 18.36
CA VAL A 216 -19.98 29.39 19.42
C VAL A 216 -19.64 30.80 19.89
N ALA A 217 -18.35 31.12 20.05
CA ALA A 217 -17.91 32.43 20.55
C ALA A 217 -17.76 33.46 19.42
N ASN A 218 -17.37 33.03 18.23
CA ASN A 218 -17.05 33.89 17.09
C ASN A 218 -17.75 33.45 15.79
N PRO A 219 -19.09 33.35 15.76
CA PRO A 219 -19.83 32.73 14.66
C PRO A 219 -19.69 33.43 13.31
N ASN A 220 -19.31 34.72 13.34
CA ASN A 220 -19.22 35.59 12.17
C ASN A 220 -17.92 35.44 11.38
N THR A 221 -16.89 34.84 11.98
CA THR A 221 -15.54 34.79 11.40
C THR A 221 -14.85 33.43 11.54
N HIS A 222 -15.34 32.56 12.43
CA HIS A 222 -14.74 31.26 12.72
C HIS A 222 -15.67 30.11 12.37
N ILE A 223 -15.08 29.03 11.87
CA ILE A 223 -15.74 27.76 11.60
C ILE A 223 -15.06 26.68 12.43
N ASP A 224 -15.87 25.90 13.11
CA ASP A 224 -15.45 24.69 13.80
C ASP A 224 -15.65 23.48 12.89
N PHE A 225 -14.71 22.55 12.96
CA PHE A 225 -14.71 21.27 12.29
C PHE A 225 -14.74 20.19 13.36
N ALA A 226 -15.74 19.32 13.32
CA ALA A 226 -15.81 18.16 14.21
C ALA A 226 -14.61 17.21 14.00
N ALA A 227 -14.36 16.33 14.97
CA ALA A 227 -13.45 15.19 14.76
C ALA A 227 -13.95 14.33 13.58
N GLY A 228 -13.03 13.64 12.92
CA GLY A 228 -13.36 12.82 11.75
C GLY A 228 -12.19 12.54 10.85
N SER A 229 -12.49 12.06 9.64
CA SER A 229 -11.50 11.69 8.64
C SER A 229 -11.98 11.91 7.21
N ALA A 230 -11.02 12.15 6.31
CA ALA A 230 -11.27 12.32 4.89
C ALA A 230 -10.28 11.47 4.09
N ARG A 231 -10.80 10.88 3.01
CA ARG A 231 -10.02 10.07 2.07
C ARG A 231 -10.35 10.40 0.63
N SER A 232 -9.33 10.56 -0.19
CA SER A 232 -9.45 10.65 -1.65
C SER A 232 -8.32 9.88 -2.31
N GLY A 233 -8.65 8.79 -3.01
CA GLY A 233 -7.65 7.85 -3.54
C GLY A 233 -6.74 7.33 -2.44
N SER A 234 -5.42 7.44 -2.64
CA SER A 234 -4.40 7.03 -1.66
C SER A 234 -4.19 8.03 -0.50
N SER A 235 -4.76 9.24 -0.60
CA SER A 235 -4.62 10.29 0.41
C SER A 235 -5.66 10.14 1.51
N PHE A 236 -5.22 10.15 2.76
CA PHE A 236 -6.05 9.99 3.96
C PHE A 236 -5.55 10.88 5.08
N VAL A 237 -6.47 11.51 5.81
CA VAL A 237 -6.17 12.27 7.02
C VAL A 237 -7.29 12.14 8.04
N SER A 238 -6.95 12.17 9.33
CA SER A 238 -7.91 12.13 10.43
C SER A 238 -7.52 13.07 11.57
N SER A 239 -8.53 13.49 12.33
CA SER A 239 -8.37 14.23 13.58
C SER A 239 -9.33 13.66 14.62
N ALA A 240 -8.82 13.36 15.82
CA ALA A 240 -9.62 12.96 16.97
C ALA A 240 -10.19 14.15 17.75
N SER A 241 -9.74 15.37 17.44
CA SER A 241 -10.12 16.62 18.08
C SER A 241 -10.85 17.55 17.12
N THR A 242 -11.66 18.46 17.68
CA THR A 242 -12.21 19.56 16.92
C THR A 242 -11.11 20.53 16.48
N MET A 243 -11.31 21.18 15.35
CA MET A 243 -10.43 22.24 14.85
C MET A 243 -11.24 23.49 14.58
N THR A 244 -10.74 24.65 14.96
CA THR A 244 -11.33 25.94 14.61
C THR A 244 -10.44 26.65 13.61
N LYS A 245 -11.01 27.23 12.55
CA LYS A 245 -10.26 28.09 11.61
C LYS A 245 -10.96 29.43 11.41
N ARG A 246 -10.17 30.49 11.20
CA ARG A 246 -10.65 31.85 10.97
C ARG A 246 -10.68 32.18 9.48
N LEU A 247 -11.87 32.40 8.94
CA LEU A 247 -12.04 32.71 7.51
C LEU A 247 -11.53 34.11 7.14
N ASN A 248 -11.36 35.01 8.11
CA ASN A 248 -10.84 36.35 7.90
C ASN A 248 -9.33 36.49 8.16
N GLY A 249 -8.59 35.39 8.15
CA GLY A 249 -7.13 35.39 8.29
C GLY A 249 -6.47 34.53 7.22
N THR A 250 -5.25 34.92 6.83
CA THR A 250 -4.37 34.13 5.98
C THR A 250 -4.06 32.78 6.64
N TRP A 251 -4.01 31.71 5.86
CA TRP A 251 -3.79 30.36 6.36
C TRP A 251 -2.50 30.27 7.18
N ALA A 252 -2.64 29.72 8.38
CA ALA A 252 -1.52 29.32 9.23
C ALA A 252 -1.90 28.03 9.97
N VAL A 253 -0.88 27.23 10.29
CA VAL A 253 -1.05 25.89 10.86
C VAL A 253 -1.77 25.92 12.20
N GLY A 254 -2.70 25.00 12.42
CA GLY A 254 -3.32 24.72 13.72
C GLY A 254 -4.67 25.40 13.97
N THR A 255 -5.24 25.06 15.13
CA THR A 255 -6.55 25.54 15.58
C THR A 255 -6.52 27.01 16.01
N GLY A 256 -7.60 27.74 15.76
CA GLY A 256 -7.73 29.18 16.02
C GLY A 256 -7.01 30.07 15.00
N ASN A 257 -6.23 29.51 14.08
CA ASN A 257 -5.46 30.27 13.10
C ASN A 257 -6.26 30.59 11.83
N GLY A 258 -5.71 31.49 11.02
CA GLY A 258 -6.30 31.87 9.74
C GLY A 258 -6.40 30.69 8.78
N ALA A 259 -7.25 30.83 7.77
CA ALA A 259 -7.67 29.71 6.95
C ALA A 259 -7.61 29.96 5.44
N LEU A 260 -7.44 31.20 4.99
CA LEU A 260 -7.47 31.51 3.55
C LEU A 260 -6.15 31.15 2.86
N ASP A 261 -6.25 30.38 1.77
CA ASP A 261 -5.11 30.03 0.91
C ASP A 261 -4.49 31.25 0.21
N ALA A 262 -5.28 32.29 -0.03
CA ALA A 262 -4.87 33.55 -0.62
C ALA A 262 -5.83 34.71 -0.27
N GLY A 263 -5.32 35.93 -0.40
CA GLY A 263 -6.13 37.15 -0.33
C GLY A 263 -6.76 37.41 1.04
N THR A 264 -7.86 38.17 1.02
CA THR A 264 -8.65 38.55 2.20
C THR A 264 -10.09 38.11 2.04
N ILE A 265 -10.83 38.05 3.15
CA ILE A 265 -12.26 37.72 3.11
C ILE A 265 -13.02 38.75 2.25
N GLY A 266 -13.85 38.25 1.34
CA GLY A 266 -14.63 39.03 0.38
C GLY A 266 -16.12 39.02 0.73
N ALA A 267 -16.84 40.02 0.24
CA ALA A 267 -18.29 40.10 0.36
C ALA A 267 -18.98 39.17 -0.66
N ASN A 268 -20.11 38.57 -0.27
CA ASN A 268 -20.92 37.67 -1.11
C ASN A 268 -20.11 36.53 -1.77
N ALA A 269 -19.09 36.03 -1.07
CA ALA A 269 -18.13 35.07 -1.59
C ALA A 269 -18.44 33.64 -1.14
N THR A 270 -17.91 32.68 -1.90
CA THR A 270 -17.98 31.24 -1.60
C THR A 270 -16.57 30.75 -1.29
N TYR A 271 -16.43 30.06 -0.16
CA TYR A 271 -15.19 29.49 0.31
C TYR A 271 -15.34 28.00 0.52
N PHE A 272 -14.57 27.21 -0.21
CA PHE A 272 -14.56 25.76 -0.12
C PHE A 272 -13.50 25.32 0.87
N ALA A 273 -13.90 24.49 1.84
CA ALA A 273 -13.01 23.94 2.85
C ALA A 273 -12.34 22.67 2.32
N TYR A 274 -11.02 22.60 2.44
CA TYR A 274 -10.22 21.45 2.05
C TYR A 274 -9.46 20.89 3.25
N ALA A 275 -9.60 19.58 3.46
CA ALA A 275 -8.78 18.85 4.43
C ALA A 275 -7.34 18.78 3.95
N LEU A 276 -6.42 19.14 4.83
CA LEU A 276 -4.98 19.05 4.62
C LEU A 276 -4.38 17.95 5.49
N ARG A 277 -3.34 17.31 4.97
CA ARG A 277 -2.48 16.40 5.69
C ARG A 277 -1.06 16.92 5.67
N LYS A 278 -0.45 17.11 6.83
CA LYS A 278 0.98 17.44 6.89
C LYS A 278 1.81 16.23 6.45
N ASP A 279 2.77 16.43 5.57
CA ASP A 279 3.50 15.33 4.94
C ASP A 279 4.46 14.63 5.92
N SER A 280 4.96 15.34 6.93
CA SER A 280 5.96 14.82 7.87
C SER A 280 5.38 13.96 9.00
N ASP A 281 4.18 14.28 9.49
CA ASP A 281 3.58 13.67 10.69
C ASP A 281 2.11 13.26 10.51
N LEU A 282 1.57 13.44 9.30
CA LEU A 282 0.20 13.09 8.91
C LEU A 282 -0.91 13.85 9.66
N SER A 283 -0.56 14.92 10.37
CA SER A 283 -1.53 15.74 11.13
C SER A 283 -2.53 16.45 10.22
N PHE A 284 -3.75 16.62 10.75
CA PHE A 284 -4.87 17.29 10.09
C PHE A 284 -4.77 18.81 10.20
N ASP A 285 -5.09 19.51 9.11
CA ASP A 285 -5.40 20.94 9.09
C ASP A 285 -6.49 21.22 8.04
N VAL A 286 -6.98 22.45 7.97
CA VAL A 286 -7.95 22.89 6.97
C VAL A 286 -7.54 24.21 6.36
N VAL A 287 -7.74 24.32 5.04
CA VAL A 287 -7.65 25.57 4.29
C VAL A 287 -8.98 25.86 3.59
N PHE A 288 -9.31 27.14 3.47
CA PHE A 288 -10.39 27.65 2.66
C PHE A 288 -9.83 28.27 1.38
N SER A 289 -10.48 27.98 0.26
CA SER A 289 -10.17 28.56 -1.04
C SER A 289 -11.42 29.05 -1.73
N THR A 290 -11.30 30.06 -2.59
CA THR A 290 -12.38 30.43 -3.52
C THR A 290 -12.47 29.49 -4.72
N SER A 291 -11.50 28.59 -4.90
CA SER A 291 -11.52 27.57 -5.94
C SER A 291 -12.46 26.43 -5.58
N ALA A 292 -13.33 26.06 -6.52
CA ALA A 292 -14.21 24.90 -6.42
C ALA A 292 -13.50 23.55 -6.68
N THR A 293 -12.24 23.57 -7.12
CA THR A 293 -11.46 22.36 -7.41
C THR A 293 -10.11 22.40 -6.69
N ILE A 294 -9.60 21.22 -6.33
CA ILE A 294 -8.29 21.07 -5.67
C ILE A 294 -7.17 21.72 -6.51
N GLY A 295 -7.21 21.55 -7.84
CA GLY A 295 -6.20 22.09 -8.74
C GLY A 295 -6.14 23.62 -8.81
N GLY A 296 -7.17 24.32 -8.34
CA GLY A 296 -7.18 25.80 -8.26
C GLY A 296 -6.89 26.36 -6.86
N VAL A 297 -6.64 25.51 -5.86
CA VAL A 297 -6.24 25.99 -4.52
C VAL A 297 -4.84 26.58 -4.58
N THR A 298 -4.65 27.77 -3.99
CA THR A 298 -3.33 28.42 -3.95
C THR A 298 -2.43 27.70 -2.94
N THR A 299 -1.31 27.16 -3.39
CA THR A 299 -0.45 26.30 -2.56
C THR A 299 0.74 27.01 -1.92
N THR A 300 0.94 28.31 -2.16
CA THR A 300 2.10 29.06 -1.66
C THR A 300 2.27 28.96 -0.14
N LEU A 301 1.16 28.96 0.61
CA LEU A 301 1.17 28.84 2.06
C LEU A 301 1.17 27.38 2.56
N LEU A 302 0.93 26.41 1.68
CA LEU A 302 0.66 25.01 2.02
C LEU A 302 1.89 24.11 1.82
N THR A 303 3.09 24.66 1.90
CA THR A 303 4.34 23.89 1.72
C THR A 303 4.44 22.81 2.81
N GLY A 304 4.65 21.55 2.41
CA GLY A 304 4.69 20.40 3.30
C GLY A 304 3.31 19.85 3.70
N TYR A 305 2.25 20.24 2.97
CA TYR A 305 0.91 19.71 3.13
C TYR A 305 0.35 19.16 1.83
N THR A 306 -0.25 17.98 1.91
CA THR A 306 -1.08 17.39 0.87
C THR A 306 -2.53 17.85 1.04
N ILE A 307 -3.15 18.38 -0.03
CA ILE A 307 -4.60 18.63 -0.08
C ILE A 307 -5.32 17.31 -0.32
N VAL A 308 -6.10 16.85 0.65
CA VAL A 308 -6.72 15.52 0.61
C VAL A 308 -8.06 15.54 -0.09
N LYS A 309 -9.00 16.37 0.36
CA LYS A 309 -10.39 16.35 -0.14
C LYS A 309 -11.11 17.64 0.24
N GLN A 310 -12.07 18.04 -0.60
CA GLN A 310 -13.03 19.07 -0.24
C GLN A 310 -14.03 18.52 0.79
N ILE A 311 -14.16 19.18 1.93
CA ILE A 311 -14.95 18.70 3.07
C ILE A 311 -16.17 19.56 3.38
N GLY A 312 -16.30 20.73 2.75
CA GLY A 312 -17.46 21.59 2.96
C GLY A 312 -17.36 22.92 2.23
N VAL A 313 -18.31 23.79 2.50
CA VAL A 313 -18.40 25.13 1.91
C VAL A 313 -19.01 26.11 2.89
N VAL A 314 -18.51 27.35 2.86
CA VAL A 314 -18.95 28.46 3.69
C VAL A 314 -19.14 29.69 2.81
N MET A 315 -20.14 30.50 3.13
CA MET A 315 -20.45 31.71 2.37
C MET A 315 -20.45 32.94 3.24
N THR A 316 -20.13 34.08 2.63
CA THR A 316 -20.20 35.39 3.28
C THR A 316 -21.35 36.23 2.76
N ASP A 317 -21.79 37.20 3.55
CA ASP A 317 -22.77 38.21 3.16
C ASP A 317 -22.13 39.46 2.55
N GLY A 318 -22.94 40.50 2.29
CA GLY A 318 -22.47 41.76 1.73
C GLY A 318 -21.48 42.53 2.61
N SER A 319 -21.36 42.18 3.88
CA SER A 319 -20.46 42.77 4.87
C SER A 319 -19.26 41.87 5.18
N SER A 320 -19.02 40.84 4.37
CA SER A 320 -17.96 39.85 4.57
C SER A 320 -18.09 39.06 5.88
N VAL A 321 -19.32 38.92 6.40
CA VAL A 321 -19.63 38.11 7.57
C VAL A 321 -20.07 36.72 7.13
N ILE A 322 -19.64 35.68 7.86
CA ILE A 322 -20.09 34.30 7.60
C ILE A 322 -21.60 34.22 7.76
N ARG A 323 -22.28 33.71 6.72
CA ARG A 323 -23.71 33.35 6.80
C ARG A 323 -23.86 32.14 7.70
N GLN A 324 -24.65 32.28 8.76
CA GLN A 324 -24.82 31.20 9.72
C GLN A 324 -25.63 30.05 9.14
N PHE A 325 -25.18 28.83 9.39
CA PHE A 325 -25.78 27.61 8.87
C PHE A 325 -25.78 26.49 9.90
N VAL A 326 -26.70 25.56 9.71
CA VAL A 326 -26.70 24.23 10.32
C VAL A 326 -26.34 23.23 9.23
N MET A 327 -25.32 22.42 9.50
CA MET A 327 -24.94 21.32 8.63
C MET A 327 -25.50 20.01 9.17
N TYR A 328 -26.23 19.28 8.33
CA TYR A 328 -26.77 17.97 8.61
C TYR A 328 -25.87 16.87 8.02
N PRO A 329 -25.99 15.62 8.53
CA PRO A 329 -25.51 14.42 7.86
C PRO A 329 -25.69 14.45 6.35
N ARG A 330 -24.73 13.87 5.62
CA ARG A 330 -24.79 13.75 4.14
C ARG A 330 -24.92 15.11 3.44
N ASP A 331 -24.16 16.10 3.89
CA ASP A 331 -23.92 17.35 3.16
C ASP A 331 -25.12 18.28 2.94
N GLY A 332 -26.13 18.20 3.80
CA GLY A 332 -27.24 19.15 3.82
C GLY A 332 -26.88 20.42 4.60
N TYR A 333 -27.09 21.60 4.02
CA TYR A 333 -26.92 22.89 4.66
C TYR A 333 -28.27 23.59 4.77
N VAL A 334 -28.56 24.15 5.93
CA VAL A 334 -29.72 25.03 6.16
C VAL A 334 -29.22 26.33 6.76
N TYR A 335 -29.62 27.47 6.19
CA TYR A 335 -29.32 28.76 6.78
C TYR A 335 -30.12 28.94 8.08
N VAL A 336 -29.46 29.46 9.12
CA VAL A 336 -30.14 29.76 10.40
C VAL A 336 -31.26 30.77 10.19
N THR A 337 -31.01 31.77 9.34
CA THR A 337 -32.05 32.71 8.88
C THR A 337 -32.22 32.52 7.37
N PRO A 338 -33.40 32.08 6.90
CA PRO A 338 -33.69 31.97 5.47
C PRO A 338 -33.38 33.27 4.71
N ILE A 339 -32.74 33.13 3.56
CA ILE A 339 -32.29 34.28 2.77
C ILE A 339 -33.40 34.66 1.81
N LYS A 340 -33.91 35.89 1.93
CA LYS A 340 -34.83 36.46 0.95
C LYS A 340 -34.04 36.93 -0.27
N GLU A 341 -34.12 36.20 -1.37
CA GLU A 341 -33.35 36.46 -2.59
C GLU A 341 -33.91 37.65 -3.37
N VAL A 342 -35.20 37.56 -3.69
CA VAL A 342 -35.85 38.51 -4.59
C VAL A 342 -37.25 38.84 -4.12
N THR A 343 -37.63 40.09 -4.36
CA THR A 343 -39.01 40.52 -4.53
C THR A 343 -39.01 41.27 -5.84
N GLY A 344 -39.54 40.66 -6.90
CA GLY A 344 -39.32 41.18 -8.24
C GLY A 344 -40.36 40.73 -9.24
N ALA A 345 -40.38 41.42 -10.37
CA ALA A 345 -41.28 41.09 -11.47
C ALA A 345 -40.93 39.71 -12.05
N ILE A 346 -41.96 38.92 -12.32
CA ILE A 346 -41.89 37.68 -13.09
C ILE A 346 -42.90 37.78 -14.24
N SER A 347 -42.62 37.12 -15.36
CA SER A 347 -43.48 37.17 -16.56
C SER A 347 -43.48 35.84 -17.30
N THR A 348 -44.21 35.80 -18.41
CA THR A 348 -44.21 34.71 -19.39
C THR A 348 -42.88 34.52 -20.11
N THR A 349 -41.95 35.46 -19.97
CA THR A 349 -40.58 35.31 -20.47
C THR A 349 -39.71 34.64 -19.41
N SER A 350 -39.14 33.50 -19.77
CA SER A 350 -38.24 32.76 -18.88
C SER A 350 -36.90 33.49 -18.72
N VAL A 351 -36.46 33.65 -17.47
CA VAL A 351 -35.20 34.31 -17.12
C VAL A 351 -34.44 33.51 -16.05
N LEU A 352 -33.14 33.78 -15.92
CA LEU A 352 -32.32 33.25 -14.84
C LEU A 352 -32.40 34.16 -13.62
N LEU A 353 -32.56 33.55 -12.45
CA LEU A 353 -32.57 34.21 -11.15
C LEU A 353 -31.35 33.73 -10.37
N ALA A 354 -30.48 34.66 -9.97
CA ALA A 354 -29.40 34.37 -9.05
C ALA A 354 -29.95 34.19 -7.62
N ILE A 355 -29.44 33.19 -6.92
CA ILE A 355 -29.80 32.90 -5.53
C ILE A 355 -28.53 32.73 -4.68
N THR A 356 -28.68 32.79 -3.36
CA THR A 356 -27.58 32.76 -2.40
C THR A 356 -27.26 31.32 -2.02
N VAL A 357 -26.49 30.66 -2.89
CA VAL A 357 -25.90 29.34 -2.69
C VAL A 357 -24.46 29.34 -3.21
N PRO A 358 -23.65 28.27 -3.00
CA PRO A 358 -22.28 28.23 -3.48
C PRO A 358 -22.14 28.55 -4.97
N ASN A 359 -21.25 29.48 -5.30
CA ASN A 359 -20.88 29.80 -6.67
C ASN A 359 -19.73 28.91 -7.15
N GLY A 360 -19.66 28.62 -8.44
CA GLY A 360 -18.62 27.77 -9.06
C GLY A 360 -18.95 26.28 -9.09
N VAL A 361 -20.04 25.84 -8.46
CA VAL A 361 -20.50 24.44 -8.42
C VAL A 361 -22.02 24.36 -8.59
N LYS A 362 -22.53 23.25 -9.13
CA LYS A 362 -23.96 22.95 -9.07
C LYS A 362 -24.30 22.47 -7.65
N VAL A 363 -25.33 23.05 -7.05
CA VAL A 363 -25.94 22.55 -5.81
C VAL A 363 -27.44 22.39 -5.97
N LYS A 364 -28.05 21.55 -5.14
CA LYS A 364 -29.51 21.46 -5.05
C LYS A 364 -29.98 22.43 -3.97
N ALA A 365 -30.61 23.53 -4.35
CA ALA A 365 -31.09 24.56 -3.43
C ALA A 365 -32.45 24.16 -2.86
N ASN A 366 -32.66 24.32 -1.55
CA ASN A 366 -33.96 24.16 -0.90
C ASN A 366 -34.64 25.52 -0.80
N LEU A 367 -35.78 25.67 -1.47
CA LEU A 367 -36.37 26.95 -1.76
C LEU A 367 -37.85 27.00 -1.40
N ARG A 368 -38.30 28.18 -0.95
CA ARG A 368 -39.71 28.54 -0.80
C ARG A 368 -40.05 29.71 -1.70
N PHE A 369 -41.25 29.67 -2.23
CA PHE A 369 -41.74 30.62 -3.22
C PHE A 369 -43.08 31.19 -2.79
N MET A 370 -43.31 32.44 -3.17
CA MET A 370 -44.62 33.05 -3.17
C MET A 370 -44.80 33.85 -4.44
N PHE A 371 -45.94 33.69 -5.10
CA PHE A 371 -46.29 34.34 -6.36
C PHE A 371 -47.59 35.11 -6.21
N THR A 372 -47.68 36.29 -6.83
CA THR A 372 -48.92 37.06 -6.95
C THR A 372 -49.04 37.65 -8.35
N SER A 373 -50.27 37.67 -8.88
CA SER A 373 -50.59 38.24 -10.20
C SER A 373 -52.03 38.76 -10.21
N ALA A 374 -52.30 39.77 -11.04
CA ALA A 374 -53.67 40.20 -11.32
C ALA A 374 -54.46 39.17 -12.16
N ALA A 375 -53.77 38.26 -12.86
CA ALA A 375 -54.39 37.20 -13.64
C ALA A 375 -54.82 36.03 -12.72
N THR A 376 -56.11 35.72 -12.72
CA THR A 376 -56.64 34.51 -12.10
C THR A 376 -56.20 33.28 -12.91
N THR A 377 -55.97 32.16 -12.24
CA THR A 377 -55.48 30.86 -12.76
C THR A 377 -54.02 30.79 -13.23
N ALA A 378 -53.25 31.88 -13.15
CA ALA A 378 -51.81 31.86 -13.46
C ALA A 378 -51.01 31.16 -12.35
N SER A 379 -50.01 30.35 -12.72
CA SER A 379 -49.01 29.75 -11.82
C SER A 379 -47.60 30.29 -12.12
N ALA A 380 -46.64 29.95 -11.27
CA ALA A 380 -45.22 30.14 -11.54
C ALA A 380 -44.46 28.82 -11.51
N LEU A 381 -43.37 28.76 -12.27
CA LEU A 381 -42.46 27.64 -12.34
C LEU A 381 -41.04 28.14 -12.13
N LEU A 382 -40.37 27.55 -11.16
CA LEU A 382 -38.93 27.65 -10.98
C LEU A 382 -38.30 26.30 -11.29
N SER A 383 -37.18 26.26 -12.01
CA SER A 383 -36.62 25.00 -12.50
C SER A 383 -35.10 25.03 -12.65
N ASP A 384 -34.49 23.85 -12.85
CA ASP A 384 -33.05 23.73 -13.16
C ASP A 384 -32.79 24.39 -14.51
N PRO A 385 -31.87 25.37 -14.60
CA PRO A 385 -31.48 25.98 -15.87
C PRO A 385 -31.09 24.99 -16.96
N ALA A 386 -30.56 23.81 -16.59
CA ALA A 386 -30.16 22.74 -17.51
C ALA A 386 -31.33 22.08 -18.25
N GLN A 387 -32.57 22.21 -17.75
CA GLN A 387 -33.77 21.73 -18.44
C GLN A 387 -34.19 22.62 -19.62
N GLY A 388 -33.51 23.76 -19.83
CA GLY A 388 -33.86 24.70 -20.88
C GLY A 388 -35.05 25.58 -20.52
N VAL A 389 -35.65 26.23 -21.52
CA VAL A 389 -36.82 27.10 -21.33
C VAL A 389 -38.07 26.26 -21.17
N LEU A 390 -38.75 26.43 -20.04
CA LEU A 390 -40.06 25.84 -19.76
C LEU A 390 -41.12 26.95 -19.72
N VAL A 391 -42.39 26.55 -19.70
CA VAL A 391 -43.54 27.44 -19.60
C VAL A 391 -44.28 27.11 -18.30
N ALA A 392 -44.79 28.11 -17.59
CA ALA A 392 -45.64 27.91 -16.42
C ALA A 392 -47.12 27.96 -16.82
N GLY A 393 -47.93 27.06 -16.25
CA GLY A 393 -49.39 27.08 -16.42
C GLY A 393 -50.10 26.25 -15.36
N GLY A 394 -51.40 26.52 -15.16
CA GLY A 394 -52.23 25.82 -14.16
C GLY A 394 -52.73 24.43 -14.55
N ASN A 395 -52.59 24.06 -15.83
CA ASN A 395 -53.03 22.78 -16.40
C ASN A 395 -51.81 21.94 -16.85
N ASP A 396 -51.74 21.55 -18.12
CA ASP A 396 -50.75 20.62 -18.68
C ASP A 396 -49.30 21.13 -18.68
N SER A 397 -49.09 22.44 -18.45
CA SER A 397 -47.75 23.04 -18.41
C SER A 397 -47.03 22.85 -17.06
N GLY A 398 -47.78 22.62 -15.97
CA GLY A 398 -47.23 22.41 -14.62
C GLY A 398 -46.55 23.65 -14.00
N GLY A 399 -46.69 23.82 -12.68
CA GLY A 399 -45.96 24.82 -11.90
C GLY A 399 -45.65 24.29 -10.51
N ASN A 400 -44.52 24.68 -9.93
CA ASN A 400 -44.18 24.37 -8.53
C ASN A 400 -44.56 25.49 -7.56
N VAL A 401 -45.25 26.53 -8.07
CA VAL A 401 -46.00 27.50 -7.28
C VAL A 401 -47.46 27.43 -7.70
N GLY A 402 -48.38 27.36 -6.74
CA GLY A 402 -49.81 27.18 -7.01
C GLY A 402 -50.42 28.27 -7.92
N THR A 403 -51.66 28.03 -8.35
CA THR A 403 -52.38 29.00 -9.19
C THR A 403 -53.03 30.10 -8.36
N ILE A 404 -53.05 31.32 -8.91
CA ILE A 404 -53.76 32.45 -8.32
C ILE A 404 -55.28 32.24 -8.44
N GLN A 405 -55.99 32.03 -7.33
CA GLN A 405 -57.44 31.81 -7.33
C GLN A 405 -58.26 33.11 -7.31
N VAL A 406 -57.69 34.16 -6.72
CA VAL A 406 -58.29 35.51 -6.62
C VAL A 406 -57.26 36.50 -7.13
N ALA A 407 -57.66 37.46 -7.97
CA ALA A 407 -56.75 38.46 -8.53
C ALA A 407 -55.95 39.17 -7.41
N SER A 408 -54.63 39.25 -7.58
CA SER A 408 -53.66 39.76 -6.59
C SER A 408 -53.59 38.96 -5.27
N GLY A 409 -54.18 37.77 -5.22
CA GLY A 409 -53.94 36.80 -4.15
C GLY A 409 -52.51 36.27 -4.17
N PHE A 410 -52.17 35.45 -3.17
CA PHE A 410 -50.87 34.80 -3.06
C PHE A 410 -51.01 33.30 -3.26
N ALA A 411 -50.15 32.75 -4.11
CA ALA A 411 -49.89 31.32 -4.19
C ALA A 411 -48.51 31.03 -3.61
N VAL A 412 -48.38 29.93 -2.88
CA VAL A 412 -47.11 29.50 -2.29
C VAL A 412 -46.66 28.19 -2.90
N GLY A 413 -45.37 27.91 -2.81
CA GLY A 413 -44.74 26.69 -3.27
C GLY A 413 -43.42 26.47 -2.56
N ALA A 414 -42.90 25.24 -2.65
CA ALA A 414 -41.56 24.91 -2.19
C ALA A 414 -41.02 23.78 -3.06
N ASP A 415 -39.73 23.81 -3.36
CA ASP A 415 -39.09 22.79 -4.17
C ASP A 415 -37.58 22.76 -3.94
N GLU A 416 -36.95 21.65 -4.30
CA GLU A 416 -35.51 21.50 -4.31
C GLU A 416 -34.97 21.53 -5.75
N ILE A 417 -34.29 22.61 -6.12
CA ILE A 417 -33.92 22.90 -7.50
C ILE A 417 -32.41 22.89 -7.68
N TRP A 418 -31.92 22.17 -8.68
CA TRP A 418 -30.52 22.23 -9.08
C TRP A 418 -30.18 23.58 -9.70
N THR A 419 -29.10 24.19 -9.22
CA THR A 419 -28.53 25.41 -9.77
C THR A 419 -27.55 25.13 -10.89
N ASN A 420 -27.30 26.11 -11.75
CA ASN A 420 -26.09 26.13 -12.57
C ASN A 420 -24.86 26.54 -11.72
N THR A 421 -23.66 26.47 -12.31
CA THR A 421 -22.41 26.86 -11.62
C THR A 421 -22.29 28.35 -11.33
N SER A 422 -23.20 29.17 -11.85
CA SER A 422 -23.29 30.61 -11.59
C SER A 422 -24.36 30.94 -10.55
N ARG A 423 -24.70 29.99 -9.66
CA ARG A 423 -25.69 30.12 -8.57
C ARG A 423 -27.06 30.62 -9.05
N GLN A 424 -27.51 30.17 -10.22
CA GLN A 424 -28.80 30.56 -10.79
C GLN A 424 -29.77 29.39 -10.89
N ILE A 425 -31.06 29.71 -10.74
CA ILE A 425 -32.20 28.89 -11.14
C ILE A 425 -32.95 29.60 -12.28
N ARG A 426 -33.86 28.90 -12.94
CA ARG A 426 -34.74 29.51 -13.96
C ARG A 426 -36.09 29.84 -13.35
N GLN A 427 -36.72 30.92 -13.79
CA GLN A 427 -38.08 31.30 -13.41
C GLN A 427 -38.91 31.72 -14.62
N VAL A 428 -40.21 31.42 -14.58
CA VAL A 428 -41.23 31.82 -15.56
C VAL A 428 -42.61 31.76 -14.90
N SER A 429 -43.56 32.58 -15.35
CA SER A 429 -44.95 32.55 -14.87
C SER A 429 -45.94 32.54 -16.03
N GLY A 430 -47.15 32.02 -15.80
CA GLY A 430 -48.22 32.01 -16.81
C GLY A 430 -48.77 33.41 -17.12
N ALA A 431 -48.48 34.40 -16.27
CA ALA A 431 -48.83 35.81 -16.45
C ALA A 431 -47.86 36.71 -15.67
N SER A 432 -47.79 37.99 -16.03
CA SER A 432 -46.99 38.97 -15.29
C SER A 432 -47.43 39.08 -13.83
N GLY A 433 -46.46 39.18 -12.92
CA GLY A 433 -46.73 39.24 -11.49
C GLY A 433 -45.48 39.56 -10.68
N THR A 434 -45.55 39.33 -9.38
CA THR A 434 -44.40 39.44 -8.47
C THR A 434 -44.09 38.09 -7.87
N ILE A 435 -42.82 37.72 -7.87
CA ILE A 435 -42.29 36.52 -7.20
C ILE A 435 -41.45 36.93 -5.99
N PHE A 436 -41.59 36.13 -4.93
CA PHE A 436 -40.78 36.18 -3.74
C PHE A 436 -40.11 34.83 -3.58
N VAL A 437 -38.79 34.83 -3.45
CA VAL A 437 -38.01 33.59 -3.31
C VAL A 437 -37.20 33.67 -2.03
N TRP A 438 -37.27 32.61 -1.23
CA TRP A 438 -36.44 32.40 -0.06
C TRP A 438 -35.59 31.16 -0.26
N THR A 439 -34.30 31.28 0.03
CA THR A 439 -33.39 30.15 0.11
C THR A 439 -33.28 29.73 1.58
N ASP A 440 -33.81 28.56 1.88
CA ASP A 440 -33.68 27.96 3.21
C ASP A 440 -32.34 27.25 3.36
N GLY A 441 -31.77 26.74 2.26
CA GLY A 441 -30.51 26.00 2.30
C GLY A 441 -30.14 25.38 0.97
N PHE A 442 -29.21 24.43 1.01
CA PHE A 442 -28.76 23.69 -0.17
C PHE A 442 -28.07 22.38 0.21
N HIS A 443 -28.01 21.45 -0.73
CA HIS A 443 -27.19 20.24 -0.65
C HIS A 443 -25.94 20.40 -1.52
N PHE A 444 -24.76 20.28 -0.89
CA PHE A 444 -23.46 20.39 -1.54
C PHE A 444 -22.68 19.07 -1.43
N PRO A 445 -22.73 18.17 -2.43
CA PRO A 445 -22.23 16.81 -2.29
C PRO A 445 -20.69 16.78 -2.26
N CYS A 446 -20.12 16.59 -1.07
CA CYS A 446 -18.68 16.37 -0.89
C CYS A 446 -18.34 14.89 -0.61
N GLY A 447 -19.38 14.06 -0.41
CA GLY A 447 -19.28 12.62 -0.23
C GLY A 447 -19.20 12.20 1.23
N ARG A 448 -19.85 12.95 2.13
CA ARG A 448 -19.97 12.61 3.54
C ARG A 448 -21.01 11.52 3.75
N ILE A 449 -20.62 10.47 4.48
CA ILE A 449 -21.43 9.26 4.65
C ILE A 449 -22.33 9.34 5.89
N ALA A 450 -21.85 10.01 6.95
CA ALA A 450 -22.50 10.15 8.24
C ALA A 450 -22.72 11.61 8.64
#